data_AF-A0A523SXE3-F1
#
_entry.id   AF-A0A523SXE3-F1
#
_cell.length_a   1.000
_cell.length_b   1.000
_cell.length_c   1.000
_cell.angle_alpha   90.00
_cell.angle_beta   90.00
_cell.angle_gamma   90.00
#
_symmetry.space_group_name_H-M   'P 1'
#
loop_
_entity.id
_entity.type
_entity.pdbx_description
1 polymer ?
#
loop_
_entity_poly.entity_id
_entity_poly.type
_entity_poly.pdbx_seq_one_letter_code
_entity_poly.pdbx_strand_id
1 'polypeptide(L)'
;MKMKDHIIIGAVAGCGIYILDRLNKEKEIKFSKLLLCGAAGATIALLPDILEPATNPRHRQLFHSLVSLGFTLSGIFVSKKPLTKASFAGYTSHLLADLTTPMGLPFLW
;
A
#
# COMPACT_ATOMS: atom_id res chain seq x y z
N MET A 1 1.58 2.10 -14.28
CA MET A 1 2.48 0.98 -13.92
C MET A 1 1.82 -0.35 -14.27
N LYS A 2 2.57 -1.46 -14.26
CA LYS A 2 2.02 -2.81 -14.45
C LYS A 2 1.78 -3.47 -13.10
N MET A 3 0.89 -4.47 -13.07
CA MET A 3 0.58 -5.27 -11.86
C MET A 3 1.82 -5.78 -11.12
N LYS A 4 2.84 -6.26 -11.86
CA LYS A 4 4.10 -6.75 -11.27
C LYS A 4 4.84 -5.67 -10.48
N ASP A 5 4.79 -4.43 -10.95
CA ASP A 5 5.45 -3.30 -10.31
C ASP A 5 4.80 -3.01 -8.96
N HIS A 6 3.46 -3.01 -8.91
CA HIS A 6 2.69 -2.83 -7.67
C HIS A 6 2.95 -3.94 -6.65
N ILE A 7 3.08 -5.20 -7.08
CA ILE A 7 3.44 -6.33 -6.20
C ILE A 7 4.82 -6.10 -5.57
N ILE A 8 5.83 -5.75 -6.37
CA ILE A 8 7.20 -5.56 -5.90
C ILE A 8 7.27 -4.38 -4.94
N ILE A 9 6.69 -3.24 -5.32
CA ILE A 9 6.67 -2.03 -4.49
C ILE A 9 5.89 -2.29 -3.20
N GLY A 10 4.76 -2.98 -3.27
CA GLY A 10 3.97 -3.39 -2.10
C GLY A 10 4.76 -4.29 -1.15
N ALA A 11 5.51 -5.26 -1.68
CA ALA A 11 6.38 -6.12 -0.88
C ALA A 11 7.46 -5.32 -0.14
N VAL A 12 8.12 -4.41 -0.85
CA VAL A 12 9.17 -3.54 -0.29
C VAL A 12 8.57 -2.61 0.76
N ALA A 13 7.42 -1.99 0.50
CA ALA A 13 6.72 -1.12 1.45
C ALA A 13 6.31 -1.87 2.72
N GLY A 14 5.75 -3.07 2.58
CA GLY A 14 5.36 -3.92 3.71
C GLY A 14 6.54 -4.33 4.58
N CYS A 15 7.66 -4.74 3.97
CA CYS A 15 8.92 -5.02 4.67
C CYS A 15 9.49 -3.77 5.35
N GLY A 16 9.56 -2.65 4.63
CA GLY A 16 10.11 -1.39 5.13
C GLY A 16 9.35 -0.86 6.34
N ILE A 17 8.01 -0.84 6.28
CA ILE A 17 7.18 -0.42 7.42
C ILE A 17 7.31 -1.35 8.62
N TYR A 18 7.46 -2.67 8.40
CA TYR A 18 7.75 -3.58 9.49
C TYR A 18 9.09 -3.22 10.15
N ILE A 19 10.16 -3.07 9.37
CA ILE A 19 11.49 -2.70 9.88
C ILE A 19 11.41 -1.40 10.68
N LEU A 20 10.81 -0.35 10.12
CA LEU A 20 10.65 0.94 10.79
C LEU A 20 9.82 0.83 12.09
N ASP A 21 8.73 0.05 12.12
CA ASP A 21 7.94 -0.16 13.33
C ASP A 21 8.74 -0.86 14.43
N ARG A 22 9.66 -1.77 14.07
CA ARG A 22 10.51 -2.49 15.01
C ARG A 22 11.64 -1.62 15.55
N LEU A 23 12.30 -0.85 14.67
CA LEU A 23 13.33 0.10 15.07
C LEU A 23 12.76 1.17 16.01
N ASN A 24 11.63 1.79 15.66
CA ASN A 24 10.99 2.83 16.48
C ASN A 24 10.50 2.33 17.85
N LYS A 25 10.31 1.02 18.02
CA LYS A 25 9.88 0.41 19.29
C LYS A 25 11.03 -0.28 20.03
N GLU A 26 12.26 -0.20 19.50
CA GLU A 26 13.44 -0.88 20.02
C GLU A 26 13.22 -2.39 20.20
N LYS A 27 12.59 -3.03 19.21
CA LYS A 27 12.31 -4.47 19.26
C LYS A 27 13.02 -5.21 18.15
N GLU A 28 13.41 -6.44 18.43
CA GLU A 28 14.04 -7.33 17.45
C GLU A 28 13.20 -7.52 16.18
N ILE A 29 13.87 -7.61 15.04
CA ILE A 29 13.29 -7.92 13.74
C ILE A 29 13.21 -9.44 13.61
N LYS A 30 12.00 -9.99 13.47
CA LYS A 30 11.80 -11.41 13.23
C LYS A 30 11.64 -11.66 11.73
N PHE A 31 12.51 -12.48 11.15
CA PHE A 31 12.49 -12.77 9.72
C PHE A 31 11.14 -13.30 9.22
N SER A 32 10.49 -14.19 9.98
CA SER A 32 9.15 -14.69 9.63
C SER A 32 8.09 -13.59 9.56
N LYS A 33 8.16 -12.60 10.47
CA LYS A 33 7.25 -11.44 10.44
C LYS A 33 7.60 -10.46 9.34
N LEU A 34 8.87 -10.31 9.00
CA LEU A 34 9.32 -9.52 7.85
C LEU A 34 8.71 -10.09 6.55
N LEU A 35 8.88 -11.39 6.31
CA LEU A 35 8.28 -12.08 5.16
C LEU A 35 6.75 -11.94 5.13
N LEU A 36 6.10 -12.13 6.28
CA LEU A 36 4.64 -11.99 6.37
C LEU A 36 4.17 -10.56 6.05
N CYS A 37 4.87 -9.54 6.55
CA CYS A 37 4.53 -8.14 6.27
C CYS A 37 4.81 -7.77 4.81
N GLY A 38 5.89 -8.27 4.23
CA GLY A 38 6.16 -8.14 2.79
C GLY A 38 5.07 -8.80 1.95
N ALA A 39 4.69 -10.04 2.26
CA ALA A 39 3.62 -10.73 1.56
C ALA A 39 2.27 -9.99 1.69
N ALA A 40 1.95 -9.48 2.88
CA ALA A 40 0.73 -8.68 3.09
C ALA A 40 0.75 -7.36 2.32
N GLY A 41 1.90 -6.67 2.25
CA GLY A 41 2.05 -5.47 1.44
C GLY A 41 1.87 -5.77 -0.06
N ALA A 42 2.47 -6.85 -0.55
CA ALA A 42 2.38 -7.29 -1.93
C ALA A 42 0.94 -7.64 -2.35
N THR A 43 0.20 -8.36 -1.52
CA THR A 43 -1.18 -8.76 -1.82
C THR A 43 -2.14 -7.58 -1.73
N ILE A 44 -2.00 -6.73 -0.72
CA ILE A 44 -2.88 -5.57 -0.54
C ILE A 44 -2.60 -4.46 -1.56
N ALA A 45 -1.37 -4.37 -2.09
CA ALA A 45 -1.08 -3.47 -3.21
C ALA A 45 -1.91 -3.79 -4.46
N LEU A 46 -2.43 -5.01 -4.62
CA LEU A 46 -3.33 -5.37 -5.73
C LEU A 46 -4.80 -5.02 -5.46
N LEU A 47 -5.15 -4.75 -4.21
CA LEU A 47 -6.54 -4.56 -3.80
C LEU A 47 -7.25 -3.43 -4.56
N PRO A 48 -6.62 -2.26 -4.84
CA PRO A 48 -7.28 -1.19 -5.60
C PRO A 48 -7.74 -1.68 -6.98
N ASP A 49 -6.85 -2.35 -7.72
CA ASP A 49 -7.12 -2.86 -9.06
C ASP A 49 -8.13 -4.02 -9.08
N ILE A 50 -8.23 -4.80 -7.99
CA ILE A 50 -9.24 -5.86 -7.84
C ILE A 50 -10.63 -5.24 -7.57
N LEU A 51 -10.70 -4.22 -6.71
CA LEU A 51 -11.95 -3.56 -6.35
C LEU A 51 -12.46 -2.64 -7.47
N GLU A 52 -11.55 -2.02 -8.22
CA GLU A 52 -11.84 -1.10 -9.31
C GLU A 52 -10.96 -1.40 -10.54
N PRO A 53 -11.30 -2.46 -11.31
CA PRO A 53 -10.53 -2.86 -12.48
C PRO A 53 -10.48 -1.76 -13.56
N ALA A 54 -9.36 -1.68 -14.28
CA ALA A 54 -9.19 -0.71 -15.36
C ALA A 54 -10.01 -1.09 -16.61
N THR A 55 -11.30 -0.77 -16.61
CA THR A 55 -12.20 -0.99 -17.76
C THR A 55 -12.15 0.17 -18.75
N ASN A 56 -11.89 1.39 -18.28
CA ASN A 56 -11.48 2.53 -19.09
C ASN A 56 -10.72 3.56 -18.22
N PRO A 57 -10.04 4.55 -18.83
CA PRO A 57 -9.21 5.51 -18.09
C PRO A 57 -9.96 6.36 -17.06
N ARG A 58 -11.29 6.54 -17.21
CA ARG A 58 -12.12 7.37 -16.32
C ARG A 58 -12.90 6.58 -15.26
N HIS A 59 -12.71 5.26 -15.21
CA HIS A 59 -13.38 4.39 -14.24
C HIS A 59 -12.62 4.20 -12.93
N ARG A 60 -11.39 4.71 -12.81
CA ARG A 60 -10.62 4.68 -11.57
C ARG A 60 -11.00 5.88 -10.71
N GLN A 61 -11.90 5.67 -9.76
CA GLN A 61 -12.50 6.73 -8.95
C GLN A 61 -12.16 6.51 -7.48
N LEU A 62 -13.02 5.79 -6.75
CA LEU A 62 -12.98 5.77 -5.29
C LEU A 62 -11.70 5.10 -4.76
N PHE A 63 -11.35 3.92 -5.27
CA PHE A 63 -10.22 3.13 -4.77
C PHE A 63 -8.87 3.62 -5.33
N HIS A 64 -8.89 4.52 -6.30
CA HIS A 64 -7.73 5.21 -6.84
C HIS A 64 -7.82 6.73 -6.62
N SER A 65 -8.33 7.17 -5.46
CA SER A 65 -8.47 8.60 -5.13
C SER A 65 -7.45 9.12 -4.11
N LEU A 66 -7.29 10.44 -4.05
CA LEU A 66 -6.55 11.13 -2.98
C LEU A 66 -7.17 10.89 -1.59
N VAL A 67 -8.49 10.69 -1.49
CA VAL A 67 -9.14 10.31 -0.24
C VAL A 67 -8.73 8.91 0.20
N SER A 68 -8.70 7.94 -0.72
CA SER A 68 -8.18 6.59 -0.43
C SER A 68 -6.70 6.62 -0.05
N LEU A 69 -5.90 7.52 -0.66
CA LEU A 69 -4.51 7.74 -0.27
C LEU A 69 -4.41 8.28 1.16
N GLY A 70 -5.18 9.33 1.48
CA GLY A 70 -5.21 9.92 2.82
C GLY A 70 -5.66 8.91 3.89
N PHE A 71 -6.72 8.15 3.60
CA PHE A 71 -7.23 7.10 4.50
C PHE A 71 -6.17 6.04 4.77
N THR A 72 -5.58 5.46 3.72
CA THR A 72 -4.59 4.39 3.87
C THR A 72 -3.32 4.87 4.55
N LEU A 73 -2.84 6.07 4.21
CA LEU A 73 -1.70 6.70 4.86
C LEU A 73 -1.96 6.91 6.36
N SER A 74 -3.13 7.43 6.72
CA SER A 74 -3.52 7.58 8.14
C SER A 74 -3.54 6.23 8.88
N GLY A 75 -3.96 5.16 8.19
CA GLY A 75 -3.99 3.80 8.71
C GLY A 75 -2.60 3.30 9.12
N ILE A 76 -1.52 3.70 8.43
CA ILE A 76 -0.14 3.35 8.79
C ILE A 76 0.23 3.94 10.16
N PHE A 77 -0.18 5.18 10.44
CA PHE A 77 0.17 5.89 11.67
C PHE A 77 -0.70 5.48 12.87
N VAL A 78 -2.00 5.26 12.65
CA VAL A 78 -2.95 4.94 13.72
C VAL A 78 -2.91 3.46 14.12
N SER A 79 -2.57 2.57 13.19
CA SER A 79 -2.55 1.12 13.46
C SER A 79 -1.46 0.75 14.46
N LYS A 80 -1.78 -0.08 15.46
CA LYS A 80 -0.79 -0.58 16.44
C LYS A 80 -0.08 -1.87 16.00
N LYS A 81 -0.75 -2.67 15.16
CA LYS A 81 -0.28 -3.98 14.73
C LYS A 81 0.58 -3.85 13.46
N PRO A 82 1.80 -4.44 13.43
CA PRO A 82 2.72 -4.28 12.30
C PRO A 82 2.15 -4.84 11.00
N LEU A 83 1.42 -5.95 11.05
CA LEU A 83 0.79 -6.54 9.87
C LEU A 83 -0.25 -5.59 9.25
N THR A 84 -1.09 -4.97 10.08
CA THR A 84 -2.08 -3.98 9.62
C THR A 84 -1.40 -2.74 9.03
N LYS A 85 -0.32 -2.26 9.64
CA LYS A 85 0.49 -1.17 9.07
C LYS A 85 1.06 -1.55 7.70
N ALA A 86 1.58 -2.77 7.56
CA ALA A 86 2.14 -3.27 6.30
C ALA A 86 1.06 -3.40 5.20
N SER A 87 -0.16 -3.84 5.54
CA SER A 87 -1.29 -3.84 4.61
C SER A 87 -1.63 -2.42 4.13
N PHE A 88 -1.76 -1.46 5.04
CA PHE A 88 -1.97 -0.06 4.66
C PHE A 88 -0.83 0.48 3.80
N ALA A 89 0.42 0.16 4.15
CA ALA A 89 1.59 0.54 3.37
C ALA A 89 1.58 -0.02 1.95
N GLY A 90 1.14 -1.28 1.77
CA GLY A 90 0.94 -1.88 0.46
C GLY A 90 -0.04 -1.07 -0.40
N TYR A 91 -1.23 -0.78 0.14
CA TYR A 91 -2.23 0.04 -0.55
C TYR A 91 -1.70 1.45 -0.86
N THR A 92 -1.15 2.14 0.13
CA THR A 92 -0.58 3.48 -0.03
C THR A 92 0.50 3.48 -1.11
N SER A 93 1.34 2.45 -1.17
CA SER A 93 2.39 2.35 -2.19
C SER A 93 1.84 2.20 -3.61
N HIS A 94 0.70 1.51 -3.79
CA HIS A 94 0.00 1.45 -5.07
C HIS A 94 -0.46 2.85 -5.51
N LEU A 95 -1.10 3.60 -4.62
CA LEU A 95 -1.62 4.93 -4.93
C LEU A 95 -0.51 5.96 -5.17
N LEU A 96 0.56 5.91 -4.38
CA LEU A 96 1.74 6.75 -4.60
C LEU A 96 2.39 6.46 -5.95
N ALA A 97 2.41 5.20 -6.37
CA ALA A 97 2.84 4.82 -7.69
C ALA A 97 1.93 5.39 -8.79
N ASP A 98 0.62 5.33 -8.61
CA ASP A 98 -0.34 5.86 -9.59
C ASP A 98 -0.28 7.39 -9.72
N LEU A 99 0.10 8.13 -8.66
CA LEU A 99 0.40 9.56 -8.74
C LEU A 99 1.54 9.91 -9.71
N THR A 100 2.46 8.97 -9.97
CA THR A 100 3.57 9.18 -10.92
C THR A 100 3.15 8.94 -12.38
N THR A 101 1.92 8.50 -12.62
CA THR A 101 1.38 8.34 -13.97
C THR A 101 0.80 9.66 -14.47
N PRO A 102 0.75 9.91 -15.80
CA PRO A 102 0.16 11.14 -16.34
C PRO A 102 -1.30 11.40 -15.94
N MET A 103 -2.03 10.35 -15.55
CA MET A 103 -3.42 10.44 -15.11
C MET A 103 -3.57 10.87 -13.65
N GLY A 104 -2.59 10.55 -12.81
CA GLY A 104 -2.62 10.80 -11.38
C GLY A 104 -3.80 10.13 -10.66
N LEU A 105 -4.20 10.72 -9.52
CA LEU A 105 -5.37 10.31 -8.74
C LEU A 105 -6.41 11.45 -8.74
N PRO A 106 -7.71 11.18 -9.00
CA PRO A 106 -8.77 12.13 -8.72
C PRO A 106 -8.87 12.45 -7.23
N PHE A 107 -9.53 13.56 -6.90
CA PHE A 107 -9.77 13.89 -5.49
C PHE A 107 -10.70 12.87 -4.81
N LEU A 108 -11.83 12.53 -5.45
CA LEU A 108 -12.83 11.59 -4.94
C LEU A 108 -13.48 10.75 -6.04
N TRP A 109 -13.82 11.36 -7.17
CA TRP A 109 -14.40 10.74 -8.37
C TRP A 109 -13.76 11.30 -9.64
#